data_AF-A0A5S3SZF1-F1
#
_entry.id   AF-A0A5S3SZF1-F1
#
_cell.length_a   1.000
_cell.length_b   1.000
_cell.length_c   1.000
_cell.angle_alpha   90.00
_cell.angle_beta   90.00
_cell.angle_gamma   90.00
#
_symmetry.space_group_name_H-M   'P 1'
#
loop_
_entity.id
_entity.type
_entity.pdbx_description
1 polymer ?
#
loop_
_entity_poly.entity_id
_entity_poly.type
_entity_poly.pdbx_seq_one_letter_code
_entity_poly.pdbx_strand_id
1 'polypeptide(L)'
;LLDEIEKGHPDVFNLLLQVMDHGTLTDNNGRKADFRNVILVMTTNAGAETMTRSSIGFTEQDHTTDGMEAIKKTFTPEFRNRLDSIIPFESLNEDTIKHVVDKFLTELQAQLDEKKVQIDVDDKARE
;
A
#
# COMPACT_ATOMS: atom_id res chain seq x y z
N LEU A 1 -10.08 -3.13 -2.95
CA LEU A 1 -8.98 -2.31 -2.42
C LEU A 1 -9.61 -1.17 -1.65
N LEU A 2 -9.17 -0.95 -0.41
CA LEU A 2 -9.53 0.23 0.39
C LEU A 2 -8.25 1.01 0.65
N ASP A 3 -8.18 2.24 0.16
CA ASP A 3 -6.97 3.06 0.30
C ASP A 3 -7.08 4.05 1.45
N GLU A 4 -5.92 4.34 2.08
CA GLU A 4 -5.79 5.28 3.19
C GLU A 4 -6.82 5.04 4.31
N ILE A 5 -6.95 3.78 4.73
CA ILE A 5 -8.01 3.36 5.66
C ILE A 5 -7.96 4.10 7.00
N GLU A 6 -6.80 4.65 7.40
CA GLU A 6 -6.64 5.48 8.60
C GLU A 6 -7.45 6.79 8.57
N LYS A 7 -7.85 7.27 7.38
CA LYS A 7 -8.68 8.47 7.22
C LYS A 7 -10.18 8.16 7.30
N GLY A 8 -10.55 6.87 7.32
CA GLY A 8 -11.93 6.42 7.36
C GLY A 8 -12.62 6.73 8.69
N HIS A 9 -13.94 6.94 8.64
CA HIS A 9 -14.74 7.09 9.86
C HIS A 9 -14.70 5.80 10.70
N PRO A 10 -14.68 5.86 12.04
CA PRO A 10 -14.70 4.69 12.92
C PRO A 10 -15.75 3.62 12.57
N ASP A 11 -16.92 4.03 12.08
CA ASP A 11 -17.98 3.10 11.69
C ASP A 11 -17.60 2.18 10.52
N VAL A 12 -16.70 2.61 9.64
CA VAL A 12 -16.18 1.77 8.56
C VAL A 12 -15.43 0.57 9.14
N PHE A 13 -14.67 0.76 10.22
CA PHE A 13 -13.95 -0.32 10.88
C PHE A 13 -14.91 -1.36 11.48
N ASN A 14 -16.03 -0.92 12.06
CA ASN A 14 -17.05 -1.82 12.60
C ASN A 14 -17.67 -2.70 11.50
N LEU A 15 -17.95 -2.12 10.33
CA LEU A 15 -18.46 -2.87 9.18
C LEU A 15 -17.42 -3.87 8.66
N LEU A 16 -16.14 -3.47 8.60
CA LEU A 16 -15.07 -4.37 8.17
C LEU A 16 -14.85 -5.52 9.14
N LEU A 17 -14.92 -5.28 10.46
CA LEU A 17 -14.89 -6.34 11.47
C LEU A 17 -16.02 -7.35 11.23
N GLN A 18 -17.25 -6.87 10.99
CA GLN A 18 -18.38 -7.75 10.66
C GLN A 18 -18.13 -8.58 9.40
N VAL A 19 -17.55 -7.96 8.36
CA VAL A 19 -17.22 -8.64 7.11
C VAL A 19 -16.15 -9.71 7.33
N MET A 20 -15.10 -9.41 8.09
CA MET A 20 -14.04 -10.36 8.41
C MET A 20 -14.53 -11.52 9.28
N ASP A 21 -15.51 -11.28 10.17
CA ASP A 21 -16.05 -12.28 11.09
C ASP A 21 -17.05 -13.24 10.44
N HIS A 22 -17.92 -12.70 9.59
CA HIS A 22 -19.06 -13.44 9.06
C HIS A 22 -18.99 -13.69 7.56
N GLY A 23 -18.08 -13.03 6.84
CA GLY A 23 -17.99 -13.12 5.38
C GLY A 23 -19.23 -12.57 4.67
N THR A 24 -20.06 -11.76 5.35
CA THR A 24 -21.28 -11.18 4.77
C THR A 24 -21.53 -9.78 5.30
N LEU A 25 -21.98 -8.89 4.42
CA LEU A 25 -22.49 -7.56 4.79
C LEU A 25 -23.97 -7.46 4.41
N THR A 26 -24.82 -6.99 5.32
CA THR A 26 -26.24 -6.75 5.01
C THR A 26 -26.47 -5.25 4.81
N ASP A 27 -26.99 -4.88 3.65
CA ASP A 27 -27.43 -3.52 3.34
C ASP A 27 -28.75 -3.19 4.07
N ASN A 28 -29.08 -1.91 4.17
CA ASN A 28 -30.30 -1.37 4.76
C ASN A 28 -31.58 -1.91 4.10
N ASN A 29 -31.51 -2.36 2.84
CA ASN A 29 -32.61 -3.00 2.12
C ASN A 29 -32.73 -4.51 2.41
N GLY A 30 -31.96 -5.05 3.36
CA GLY A 30 -31.93 -6.47 3.70
C GLY A 30 -31.17 -7.37 2.71
N ARG A 31 -30.54 -6.79 1.69
CA ARG A 31 -29.71 -7.52 0.73
C ARG A 31 -28.39 -7.90 1.38
N LYS A 32 -27.96 -9.16 1.19
CA LYS A 32 -26.69 -9.67 1.69
C LYS A 32 -25.66 -9.70 0.57
N ALA A 33 -24.51 -9.09 0.80
CA ALA A 33 -23.31 -9.25 0.00
C ALA A 33 -22.43 -10.35 0.63
N ASP A 34 -21.94 -11.26 -0.20
CA ASP A 34 -21.08 -12.38 0.20
C ASP A 34 -19.61 -12.05 -0.10
N PHE A 35 -18.77 -12.12 0.92
CA PHE A 35 -17.34 -11.80 0.89
C PHE A 35 -16.44 -13.04 0.93
N ARG A 36 -17.01 -14.26 0.96
CA ARG A 36 -16.21 -15.52 1.07
C ARG A 36 -15.23 -15.74 -0.09
N ASN A 37 -15.46 -15.11 -1.24
CA ASN A 37 -14.59 -15.21 -2.43
C ASN A 37 -13.95 -13.85 -2.78
N VAL A 38 -13.81 -12.96 -1.81
CA VAL A 38 -13.23 -11.62 -2.00
C VAL A 38 -11.91 -11.52 -1.26
N ILE A 39 -10.90 -10.96 -1.91
CA ILE A 39 -9.64 -10.58 -1.24
C ILE A 39 -9.77 -9.13 -0.78
N LEU A 40 -9.75 -8.93 0.53
CA LEU A 40 -9.72 -7.60 1.13
C LEU A 40 -8.28 -7.12 1.21
N VAL A 41 -7.92 -6.16 0.37
CA VAL A 41 -6.65 -5.43 0.44
C VAL A 41 -6.92 -4.02 0.95
N MET A 42 -6.13 -3.60 1.93
CA MET A 42 -6.19 -2.27 2.53
C MET A 42 -4.80 -1.64 2.51
N THR A 43 -4.73 -0.34 2.27
CA THR A 43 -3.48 0.43 2.34
C THR A 43 -3.60 1.51 3.40
N THR A 44 -2.47 1.85 4.01
CA THR A 44 -2.39 2.91 5.02
C THR A 44 -1.04 3.59 4.93
N ASN A 45 -1.04 4.92 5.07
CA ASN A 45 0.20 5.69 5.19
C ASN A 45 0.62 5.85 6.67
N ALA A 46 -0.12 5.25 7.61
CA ALA A 46 0.22 5.27 9.02
C ALA A 46 1.60 4.62 9.25
N GLY A 47 2.53 5.38 9.83
CA GLY A 47 3.89 4.92 10.10
C GLY A 47 4.89 5.12 8.96
N ALA A 48 4.44 5.45 7.74
CA ALA A 48 5.34 5.67 6.60
C ALA A 48 6.36 6.79 6.87
N GLU A 49 5.91 7.93 7.41
CA GLU A 49 6.80 9.07 7.72
C GLU A 49 7.86 8.69 8.77
N THR A 50 7.52 7.81 9.71
CA THR A 50 8.44 7.39 10.78
C THR A 50 9.49 6.41 10.24
N MET A 51 9.13 5.55 9.31
CA MET A 51 10.06 4.64 8.62
C MET A 51 11.01 5.40 7.68
N THR A 52 10.61 6.55 7.15
CA THR A 52 11.45 7.39 6.28
C THR A 52 12.36 8.37 7.03
N ARG A 53 12.31 8.43 8.36
CA ARG A 53 13.18 9.35 9.12
C ARG A 53 14.64 8.93 9.00
N SER A 54 15.49 9.88 8.62
CA SER A 54 16.93 9.68 8.60
C SER A 54 17.45 9.53 10.03
N SER A 55 18.27 8.50 10.26
CA SER A 55 18.95 8.29 11.54
C SER A 55 19.85 9.49 11.87
N ILE A 56 19.71 10.05 13.08
CA ILE A 56 20.57 11.14 13.56
C ILE A 56 21.85 10.53 14.12
N GLY A 57 22.96 10.65 13.38
CA GLY A 57 24.30 10.19 13.80
C GLY A 57 25.03 9.40 12.70
N PHE A 58 26.23 8.91 13.02
CA PHE A 58 27.07 8.12 12.09
C PHE A 58 26.67 6.64 11.97
N THR A 59 25.61 6.23 12.66
CA THR A 59 25.10 4.86 12.68
C THR A 59 23.70 4.84 12.08
N GLU A 60 23.51 4.02 11.04
CA GLU A 60 22.17 3.68 10.56
C GLU A 60 21.38 3.02 11.69
N GLN A 61 20.24 3.60 12.04
CA GLN A 61 19.29 3.02 12.98
C GLN A 61 18.18 2.35 12.17
N ASP A 62 17.83 1.12 12.56
CA ASP A 62 16.70 0.41 11.97
C ASP A 62 15.38 0.97 12.54
N HIS A 63 14.70 1.79 11.74
CA HIS A 63 13.43 2.43 12.09
C HIS A 63 12.19 1.56 11.75
N THR A 64 12.37 0.32 11.29
CA THR A 64 11.25 -0.57 10.95
C THR A 64 10.35 -0.86 12.15
N THR A 65 10.95 -0.99 13.34
CA THR A 65 10.23 -1.18 14.61
C THR A 65 9.29 -0.01 14.94
N ASP A 66 9.67 1.21 14.58
CA ASP A 66 8.91 2.43 14.87
C ASP A 66 7.65 2.54 13.98
N GLY A 67 7.74 2.06 12.73
CA GLY A 67 6.59 1.98 11.82
C GLY A 67 5.51 1.04 12.34
N MET A 68 5.91 -0.12 12.88
CA MET A 68 4.95 -1.07 13.45
C MET A 68 4.30 -0.56 14.74
N GLU A 69 4.98 0.29 15.52
CA GLU A 69 4.35 0.99 16.64
C GLU A 69 3.27 1.97 16.19
N ALA A 70 3.49 2.71 15.09
CA ALA A 70 2.49 3.62 14.55
C ALA A 70 1.24 2.85 14.12
N ILE A 71 1.40 1.72 13.43
CA ILE A 71 0.28 0.81 13.09
C ILE A 71 -0.46 0.32 14.34
N LYS A 72 0.26 -0.05 15.41
CA LYS A 72 -0.35 -0.48 16.68
C LYS A 72 -1.14 0.63 17.38
N LYS A 73 -0.74 1.89 17.21
CA LYS A 73 -1.41 3.07 17.78
C LYS A 73 -2.65 3.47 16.97
N THR A 74 -2.57 3.38 15.64
CA THR A 74 -3.66 3.73 14.73
C THR A 74 -4.77 2.67 14.71
N PHE A 75 -4.41 1.39 14.70
CA PHE A 75 -5.37 0.29 14.57
C PHE A 75 -5.49 -0.51 15.86
N THR A 76 -6.74 -0.71 16.30
CA THR A 76 -7.04 -1.45 17.53
C THR A 76 -6.52 -2.88 17.46
N PRO A 77 -6.18 -3.51 18.60
CA PRO A 77 -5.79 -4.92 18.62
C PRO A 77 -6.85 -5.84 18.00
N GLU A 78 -8.13 -5.55 18.22
CA GLU A 78 -9.24 -6.32 17.65
C GLU A 78 -9.19 -6.35 16.13
N PHE A 79 -9.03 -5.19 15.49
CA PHE A 79 -8.92 -5.09 14.02
C PHE A 79 -7.68 -5.82 13.50
N ARG A 80 -6.52 -5.60 14.12
CA ARG A 80 -5.25 -6.22 13.71
C ARG A 80 -5.28 -7.75 13.84
N ASN A 81 -5.95 -8.27 14.86
CA ASN A 81 -6.07 -9.72 15.08
C ASN A 81 -6.97 -10.42 14.04
N ARG A 82 -7.72 -9.68 13.21
CA ARG A 82 -8.52 -10.23 12.10
C ARG A 82 -7.84 -10.16 10.74
N LEU A 83 -6.64 -9.58 10.67
CA LEU A 83 -5.84 -9.55 9.45
C LEU A 83 -5.00 -10.82 9.37
N ASP A 84 -5.01 -11.47 8.20
CA ASP A 84 -4.12 -12.60 7.94
C ASP A 84 -2.64 -12.18 7.93
N SER A 85 -2.35 -10.98 7.43
CA SER A 85 -0.99 -10.45 7.32
C SER A 85 -0.98 -8.93 7.27
N ILE A 86 0.05 -8.34 7.88
CA ILE A 86 0.40 -6.93 7.75
C ILE A 86 1.76 -6.90 7.05
N ILE A 87 1.81 -6.31 5.85
CA ILE A 87 2.98 -6.33 4.99
C ILE A 87 3.59 -4.92 4.98
N PRO A 88 4.75 -4.68 5.62
CA PRO A 88 5.47 -3.43 5.47
C PRO A 88 6.08 -3.36 4.07
N PHE A 89 6.00 -2.18 3.44
CA PHE A 89 6.65 -1.92 2.16
C PHE A 89 7.95 -1.17 2.42
N GLU A 90 9.06 -1.71 1.93
CA GLU A 90 10.37 -1.06 2.00
C GLU A 90 10.48 0.05 0.96
N SER A 91 11.40 0.99 1.21
CA SER A 91 11.79 1.99 0.22
C SER A 91 12.39 1.31 -1.02
N LEU A 92 12.12 1.86 -2.20
CA LEU A 92 12.70 1.35 -3.43
C LEU A 92 14.21 1.63 -3.46
N ASN A 93 15.01 0.60 -3.71
CA ASN A 93 16.44 0.77 -3.98
C ASN A 93 16.68 1.26 -5.42
N GLU A 94 17.90 1.72 -5.68
CA GLU A 94 18.28 2.30 -6.98
C GLU A 94 18.02 1.33 -8.15
N ASP A 95 18.34 0.04 -7.99
CA ASP A 95 18.09 -0.98 -9.01
C ASP A 95 16.59 -1.12 -9.33
N THR A 96 15.75 -1.10 -8.30
CA THR A 96 14.29 -1.15 -8.45
C THR A 96 13.77 0.11 -9.13
N ILE A 97 14.33 1.28 -8.80
CA ILE A 97 13.98 2.54 -9.45
C ILE A 97 14.34 2.49 -10.94
N LYS A 98 15.52 1.96 -11.31
CA LYS A 98 15.91 1.78 -12.73
C LYS A 98 14.90 0.92 -13.48
N HIS A 99 14.44 -0.19 -12.90
CA HIS A 99 13.38 -1.01 -13.50
C HIS A 99 12.04 -0.27 -13.66
N VAL A 100 11.70 0.61 -12.71
CA VAL A 100 10.50 1.46 -12.81
C VAL A 100 10.64 2.47 -13.95
N VAL A 101 11.82 3.07 -14.12
CA VAL A 101 12.12 3.97 -15.24
C VAL A 101 11.96 3.23 -16.57
N ASP A 102 12.55 2.04 -16.71
CA ASP A 102 12.42 1.22 -17.94
C ASP A 102 10.97 0.88 -18.27
N LYS A 103 10.15 0.56 -17.24
CA LYS A 103 8.71 0.32 -17.41
C LYS A 103 8.01 1.54 -18.01
N PHE A 104 8.26 2.73 -17.46
CA PHE A 104 7.65 3.97 -17.96
C PHE A 104 8.15 4.35 -19.37
N LEU A 105 9.44 4.13 -19.67
CA LEU A 105 9.97 4.34 -21.02
C LEU A 105 9.32 3.41 -22.04
N THR A 106 9.06 2.16 -21.66
CA THR A 106 8.36 1.19 -22.51
C THR A 106 6.91 1.61 -22.77
N GLU A 107 6.20 2.07 -21.72
CA GLU A 107 4.83 2.59 -21.85
C GLU A 107 4.79 3.85 -22.74
N LEU A 108 5.79 4.73 -22.62
CA LEU A 108 5.91 5.92 -23.46
C LEU A 108 6.20 5.56 -24.92
N GLN A 109 7.13 4.64 -25.17
CA GLN A 109 7.43 4.18 -26.53
C GLN A 109 6.18 3.60 -27.20
N ALA A 110 5.36 2.81 -26.48
CA ALA A 110 4.11 2.28 -27.01
C ALA A 110 3.12 3.39 -27.46
N GLN A 111 3.07 4.52 -26.75
CA GLN A 111 2.26 5.68 -27.17
C GLN A 111 2.85 6.42 -28.38
N LEU A 112 4.17 6.43 -28.52
CA LEU A 112 4.87 7.10 -29.62
C LEU A 112 4.85 6.29 -30.91
N ASP A 113 4.74 4.97 -30.82
CA ASP A 113 4.63 4.07 -31.97
C ASP A 113 3.43 4.40 -32.85
N GLU A 114 2.29 4.80 -32.26
CA GLU A 114 1.11 5.27 -33.01
C GLU A 114 1.42 6.48 -33.89
N LYS A 115 2.38 7.31 -33.44
CA LYS A 115 2.85 8.51 -34.14
C LYS A 115 4.08 8.24 -35.00
N LYS A 116 4.54 6.97 -35.07
CA LYS A 116 5.76 6.55 -35.76
C LYS A 116 7.00 7.29 -35.26
N VAL A 117 7.04 7.60 -33.97
CA VAL A 117 8.18 8.24 -33.32
C VAL A 117 8.92 7.20 -32.48
N GLN A 118 10.22 7.10 -32.65
CA GLN A 118 11.08 6.27 -31.82
C GLN A 118 11.85 7.16 -30.85
N ILE A 119 11.84 6.80 -29.56
CA ILE A 119 12.69 7.41 -28.56
C ILE A 119 13.85 6.45 -28.25
N ASP A 120 15.05 7.00 -28.24
CA ASP A 120 16.24 6.30 -27.77
C ASP A 120 16.74 7.03 -26.52
N VAL A 121 16.96 6.27 -25.44
CA VAL A 121 17.35 6.79 -24.14
C VAL A 121 18.61 6.07 -23.73
N ASP A 122 19.71 6.82 -23.60
CA ASP A 122 20.98 6.28 -23.16
C ASP A 122 20.91 5.81 -21.70
N ASP A 123 21.80 4.89 -21.33
CA ASP A 123 21.79 4.32 -19.98
C ASP A 123 22.07 5.40 -18.92
N LYS A 124 22.87 6.42 -19.26
CA LYS A 124 23.20 7.54 -18.36
C LYS A 124 22.02 8.44 -18.04
N ALA A 125 21.02 8.53 -18.91
CA ALA A 125 19.77 9.26 -18.65
C ALA A 125 18.77 8.43 -17.84
N ARG A 126 19.03 7.13 -17.63
CA ARG A 126 18.20 6.24 -16.81
C ARG A 126 18.69 6.09 -15.37
N GLU A 127 19.95 6.46 -15.11
CA GLU A 127 20.53 6.58 -13.76
C GLU A 127 20.18 7.93 -13.11
#